data_AF-A0A3E2JEV9-F1
#
_entry.id   AF-A0A3E2JEV9-F1
#
_cell.length_a   1.000
_cell.length_b   1.000
_cell.length_c   1.000
_cell.angle_alpha   90.00
_cell.angle_beta   90.00
_cell.angle_gamma   90.00
#
_symmetry.space_group_name_H-M   'P 1'
#
loop_
_entity.id
_entity.type
_entity.pdbx_description
1 polymer ?
#
loop_
_entity_poly.entity_id
_entity_poly.type
_entity_poly.pdbx_seq_one_letter_code
_entity_poly.pdbx_strand_id
1 'polypeptide(L)'
;MDLIKRKIFMLLILLAVLIGLLIIWLGSSGAFTREAEVVEKYYSPNGTGKVTGITSNEVVEVKATGSNPTCAMKFSNDRILILDCDKYLDYQIGDKVEISYRREEITEIRGRD
;
A
#
# COMPACT_ATOMS: atom_id res chain seq x y z
N MET A 1 39.30 37.18 13.50
CA MET A 1 38.11 37.07 12.62
C MET A 1 37.84 35.64 12.14
N ASP A 2 38.73 34.69 12.39
CA ASP A 2 38.62 33.32 11.86
C ASP A 2 37.69 32.41 12.66
N LEU A 3 37.52 32.67 13.96
CA LEU A 3 36.65 31.89 14.85
C LEU A 3 35.16 32.09 14.53
N ILE A 4 34.77 33.33 14.16
CA ILE A 4 33.41 33.67 13.73
C ILE A 4 33.14 33.08 12.34
N LYS A 5 34.08 33.22 11.40
CA LYS A 5 33.98 32.61 10.07
C LYS A 5 33.87 31.08 10.12
N ARG A 6 34.63 30.42 11.00
CA ARG A 6 34.56 28.96 11.20
C ARG A 6 33.21 28.51 11.78
N LYS A 7 32.66 29.27 12.74
CA LYS A 7 31.33 29.00 13.29
C LYS A 7 30.23 29.16 12.24
N ILE A 8 30.30 30.20 11.41
CA ILE A 8 29.36 30.43 10.31
C ILE A 8 29.46 29.31 9.27
N PHE A 9 30.67 28.89 8.91
CA PHE A 9 30.89 27.80 7.96
C PHE A 9 30.33 26.45 8.47
N MET A 10 30.58 26.12 9.73
CA MET A 10 29.99 24.93 10.38
C MET A 10 28.48 24.99 10.41
N LEU A 11 27.90 26.17 10.66
CA LEU A 11 26.45 26.34 10.72
C LEU A 11 25.80 26.17 9.34
N LEU A 12 26.46 26.61 8.26
CA LEU A 12 26.01 26.38 6.89
C LEU A 12 26.06 24.90 6.50
N ILE A 13 27.11 24.18 6.88
CA ILE A 13 27.20 22.72 6.65
C ILE A 13 26.09 22.00 7.40
N LEU A 14 25.88 22.33 8.67
CA LEU A 14 24.83 21.73 9.48
C LEU A 14 23.44 21.99 8.86
N LEU A 15 23.20 23.21 8.37
CA LEU A 15 21.96 23.58 7.70
C LEU A 15 21.76 22.79 6.40
N ALA A 16 22.81 22.64 5.59
CA ALA A 16 22.76 21.85 4.36
C ALA A 16 22.44 20.38 4.64
N VAL A 17 23.04 19.79 5.70
CA VAL A 17 22.74 18.42 6.14
C VAL A 17 21.30 18.31 6.61
N LEU A 18 20.80 19.29 7.38
CA LEU A 18 19.41 19.31 7.86
C LEU A 18 18.42 19.37 6.70
N ILE A 19 18.68 20.22 5.71
CA ILE A 19 17.84 20.33 4.50
C ILE A 19 17.87 19.03 3.71
N GLY A 20 19.05 18.41 3.55
CA GLY A 20 19.18 17.11 2.88
C GLY A 20 18.36 16.01 3.56
N LEU A 21 18.42 15.94 4.90
CA LEU A 21 17.63 15.00 5.69
C LEU A 21 16.12 15.25 5.56
N LEU A 22 15.70 16.52 5.54
CA LEU A 22 14.30 16.90 5.33
C LEU A 22 13.79 16.44 3.95
N ILE A 23 14.56 16.66 2.88
CA ILE A 23 14.17 16.24 1.52
C ILE A 23 14.02 14.72 1.44
N ILE A 24 14.96 13.97 2.02
CA ILE A 24 14.88 12.50 2.07
C ILE A 24 13.65 12.04 2.87
N TRP A 25 13.35 12.71 3.97
CA TRP A 25 12.20 12.39 4.81
C TRP A 25 10.87 12.68 4.12
N LEU A 26 10.74 13.83 3.45
CA LEU A 26 9.55 14.16 2.65
C LEU A 26 9.39 13.25 1.43
N GLY A 27 10.49 12.85 0.77
CA GLY A 27 10.43 11.90 -0.34
C GLY A 27 10.00 10.49 0.07
N SER A 28 10.23 10.11 1.33
CA SER A 28 9.90 8.80 1.88
C SER A 28 8.43 8.66 2.31
N SER A 29 7.70 9.77 2.47
CA SER A 29 6.31 9.78 2.97
C SER A 29 5.24 9.65 1.88
N GLY A 30 5.62 9.40 0.61
CA GLY A 30 4.71 9.30 -0.53
C GLY A 30 3.75 8.11 -0.42
N ALA A 31 2.67 8.29 0.35
CA ALA A 31 1.47 7.50 0.21
C ALA A 31 0.78 7.98 -1.06
N PHE A 32 0.66 7.11 -2.05
CA PHE A 32 -0.04 7.44 -3.30
C PHE A 32 -1.41 6.78 -3.27
N THR A 33 -2.45 7.56 -3.50
CA THR A 33 -3.79 7.04 -3.67
C THR A 33 -4.08 6.76 -5.14
N ARG A 34 -4.79 5.67 -5.41
CA ARG A 34 -5.32 5.36 -6.74
C ARG A 34 -6.76 4.92 -6.63
N GLU A 35 -7.58 5.45 -7.54
CA GLU A 35 -8.95 5.02 -7.72
C GLU A 35 -8.97 3.67 -8.45
N ALA A 36 -9.78 2.75 -7.96
CA ALA A 36 -10.05 1.49 -8.62
C ALA A 36 -11.45 0.98 -8.28
N GLU A 37 -11.95 0.05 -9.07
CA GLU A 37 -13.23 -0.62 -8.85
C GLU A 37 -12.97 -2.07 -8.43
N VAL A 38 -13.76 -2.59 -7.51
CA VAL A 38 -13.69 -4.01 -7.10
C VAL A 38 -14.29 -4.87 -8.22
N VAL A 39 -13.47 -5.67 -8.88
CA VAL A 39 -13.90 -6.50 -10.03
C VAL A 39 -14.25 -7.92 -9.60
N GLU A 40 -13.51 -8.48 -8.65
CA GLU A 40 -13.72 -9.84 -8.18
C GLU A 40 -13.19 -10.00 -6.75
N LYS A 41 -13.82 -10.90 -5.99
CA LYS A 41 -13.37 -11.28 -4.66
C LYS A 41 -12.92 -12.74 -4.69
N TYR A 42 -11.83 -13.05 -4.02
CA TYR A 42 -11.27 -14.39 -3.96
C TYR A 42 -11.12 -14.86 -2.52
N TYR A 43 -11.30 -16.16 -2.32
CA TYR A 43 -11.17 -16.79 -1.02
C TYR A 43 -10.41 -18.12 -1.11
N SER A 44 -9.62 -18.41 -0.09
CA SER A 44 -9.00 -19.72 0.12
C SER A 44 -9.11 -20.10 1.59
N PRO A 45 -9.76 -21.21 1.95
CA PRO A 45 -9.86 -21.64 3.35
C PRO A 45 -8.56 -22.18 3.92
N ASN A 46 -7.64 -22.66 3.07
CA ASN A 46 -6.47 -23.44 3.50
C ASN A 46 -5.16 -22.64 3.48
N GLY A 47 -5.19 -21.34 3.16
CA GLY A 47 -4.01 -20.48 3.12
C GLY A 47 -2.98 -20.82 2.03
N THR A 48 -3.29 -21.74 1.12
CA THR A 48 -2.34 -22.36 0.18
C THR A 48 -1.85 -21.45 -0.95
N GLY A 49 -2.08 -20.14 -0.85
CA GLY A 49 -1.80 -19.17 -1.92
C GLY A 49 -2.70 -19.34 -3.15
N LYS A 50 -3.46 -20.42 -3.26
CA LYS A 50 -4.46 -20.61 -4.32
C LYS A 50 -5.81 -20.10 -3.83
N VAL A 51 -6.25 -19.00 -4.41
CA VAL A 51 -7.53 -18.36 -4.08
C VAL A 51 -8.51 -18.54 -5.23
N THR A 52 -9.77 -18.79 -4.91
CA THR A 52 -10.83 -19.02 -5.91
C THR A 52 -11.75 -17.81 -5.95
N GLY A 53 -12.01 -17.30 -7.16
CA GLY A 53 -12.92 -16.18 -7.41
C GLY A 53 -14.36 -16.56 -7.09
N ILE A 54 -15.08 -15.67 -6.41
CA ILE A 54 -16.46 -15.90 -5.98
C ILE A 54 -17.43 -15.88 -7.17
N THR A 55 -17.23 -14.97 -8.13
CA THR A 55 -18.12 -14.84 -9.29
C THR A 55 -17.66 -15.70 -10.46
N SER A 56 -16.38 -15.62 -10.80
CA SER A 56 -15.76 -16.26 -11.95
C SER A 56 -15.40 -17.72 -11.74
N ASN A 57 -15.29 -18.18 -10.49
CA ASN A 57 -14.71 -19.49 -10.12
C ASN A 57 -13.28 -19.69 -10.64
N GLU A 58 -12.59 -18.62 -11.05
CA GLU A 58 -11.22 -18.72 -11.51
C GLU A 58 -10.27 -18.94 -10.32
N VAL A 59 -9.24 -19.77 -10.50
CA VAL A 59 -8.23 -20.02 -9.48
C VAL A 59 -6.98 -19.24 -9.81
N VAL A 60 -6.54 -18.39 -8.87
CA VAL A 60 -5.34 -17.57 -9.03
C VAL A 60 -4.36 -17.86 -7.90
N GLU A 61 -3.08 -17.81 -8.23
CA GLU A 61 -2.00 -17.91 -7.26
C GLU A 61 -1.62 -16.52 -6.74
N VAL A 62 -1.71 -16.34 -5.43
CA VAL A 62 -1.28 -15.16 -4.69
C VAL A 62 -0.19 -15.54 -3.69
N LYS A 63 0.70 -14.60 -3.37
CA LYS A 63 1.79 -14.81 -2.41
C LYS A 63 1.28 -14.75 -0.96
N ALA A 64 0.46 -15.73 -0.57
CA ALA A 64 0.02 -15.86 0.81
C ALA A 64 1.10 -16.51 1.67
N THR A 65 1.28 -16.01 2.89
CA THR A 65 2.24 -16.54 3.87
C THR A 65 1.49 -17.08 5.08
N GLY A 66 1.14 -18.37 5.09
CA GLY A 66 0.58 -19.02 6.27
C GLY A 66 -0.44 -20.12 6.00
N SER A 67 -1.00 -20.66 7.08
CA SER A 67 -2.07 -21.68 7.08
C SER A 67 -3.47 -21.13 7.32
N ASN A 68 -3.59 -19.81 7.45
CA ASN A 68 -4.86 -19.14 7.72
C ASN A 68 -5.65 -18.91 6.43
N PRO A 69 -6.98 -18.68 6.51
CA PRO A 69 -7.76 -18.29 5.34
C PRO A 69 -7.15 -17.06 4.65
N THR A 70 -7.11 -17.09 3.32
CA THR A 70 -6.62 -15.99 2.49
C THR A 70 -7.79 -15.36 1.76
N CYS A 71 -8.00 -14.06 2.00
CA CYS A 71 -8.88 -13.24 1.19
C CYS A 71 -8.05 -12.38 0.25
N ALA A 72 -8.49 -12.30 -1.01
CA ALA A 72 -7.90 -11.39 -1.97
C ALA A 72 -8.98 -10.72 -2.80
N MET A 73 -8.65 -9.59 -3.40
CA MET A 73 -9.57 -8.82 -4.22
C MET A 73 -8.86 -8.33 -5.47
N LYS A 74 -9.53 -8.50 -6.62
CA LYS A 74 -9.07 -7.95 -7.90
C LYS A 74 -9.73 -6.61 -8.11
N PHE A 75 -8.92 -5.66 -8.55
CA PHE A 75 -9.36 -4.32 -8.85
C PHE A 75 -9.27 -4.05 -10.37
N SER A 76 -9.98 -3.03 -10.84
CA SER A 76 -10.00 -2.63 -12.26
C SER A 76 -8.65 -2.14 -12.82
N ASN A 77 -7.65 -1.96 -11.96
CA ASN A 77 -6.26 -1.70 -12.33
C ASN A 77 -5.44 -2.99 -12.53
N ASP A 78 -6.11 -4.13 -12.72
CA ASP A 78 -5.56 -5.48 -12.88
C ASP A 78 -4.71 -5.99 -11.71
N ARG A 79 -4.77 -5.34 -10.55
CA ARG A 79 -4.07 -5.79 -9.34
C ARG A 79 -4.95 -6.71 -8.51
N ILE A 80 -4.38 -7.83 -8.08
CA ILE A 80 -4.96 -8.71 -7.08
C ILE A 80 -4.19 -8.51 -5.78
N LEU A 81 -4.91 -8.15 -4.72
CA LEU A 81 -4.31 -7.78 -3.45
C LEU A 81 -4.85 -8.68 -2.35
N ILE A 82 -3.95 -9.19 -1.50
CA ILE A 82 -4.30 -9.97 -0.32
C ILE A 82 -4.78 -9.00 0.75
N LEU A 83 -5.93 -9.29 1.36
CA LEU A 83 -6.58 -8.43 2.33
C LEU A 83 -6.86 -9.22 3.61
N ASP A 84 -6.98 -8.48 4.70
CA ASP A 84 -7.54 -9.02 5.94
C ASP A 84 -9.01 -9.37 5.71
N CYS A 85 -9.32 -10.66 5.91
CA CYS A 85 -10.64 -11.22 5.68
C CYS A 85 -11.72 -10.61 6.55
N ASP A 86 -11.41 -10.02 7.71
CA ASP A 86 -12.42 -9.46 8.61
C ASP A 86 -12.62 -7.96 8.37
N LYS A 87 -11.56 -7.26 7.93
CA LYS A 87 -11.56 -5.79 7.81
C LYS A 87 -12.21 -5.27 6.53
N TYR A 88 -12.17 -6.03 5.44
CA TYR A 88 -12.55 -5.54 4.10
C TYR A 88 -13.73 -6.31 3.50
N LEU A 89 -14.57 -6.94 4.34
CA LEU A 89 -15.75 -7.70 3.91
C LEU A 89 -16.83 -6.84 3.28
N ASP A 90 -17.00 -5.62 3.79
CA ASP A 90 -18.13 -4.75 3.49
C ASP A 90 -18.14 -4.26 2.04
N TYR A 91 -16.98 -4.27 1.37
CA TYR A 91 -16.86 -3.90 -0.04
C TYR A 91 -17.44 -4.99 -0.95
N GLN A 92 -18.35 -4.58 -1.83
CA GLN A 92 -19.00 -5.42 -2.83
C GLN A 92 -18.29 -5.33 -4.19
N ILE A 93 -18.56 -6.30 -5.04
CA ILE A 93 -18.12 -6.27 -6.44
C ILE A 93 -18.88 -5.15 -7.16
N GLY A 94 -18.15 -4.28 -7.86
CA GLY A 94 -18.66 -3.05 -8.48
C GLY A 94 -18.41 -1.79 -7.66
N ASP A 95 -17.97 -1.90 -6.41
CA ASP A 95 -17.71 -0.74 -5.56
C ASP A 95 -16.48 0.04 -6.05
N LYS A 96 -16.61 1.37 -6.08
CA LYS A 96 -15.49 2.27 -6.36
C LYS A 96 -14.77 2.59 -5.06
N VAL A 97 -13.47 2.33 -5.04
CA VAL A 97 -12.62 2.51 -3.87
C VAL A 97 -11.39 3.33 -4.20
N GLU A 98 -10.86 4.00 -3.18
CA GLU A 98 -9.55 4.64 -3.22
C GLU A 98 -8.56 3.79 -2.42
N ILE A 99 -7.49 3.34 -3.07
CA ILE A 99 -6.46 2.49 -2.48
C ILE A 99 -5.20 3.31 -2.23
N SER A 100 -4.80 3.41 -0.97
CA SER A 100 -3.57 4.07 -0.53
C SER A 100 -2.42 3.06 -0.50
N TYR A 101 -1.32 3.39 -1.17
CA TYR A 101 -0.10 2.57 -1.20
C TYR A 101 1.06 3.28 -0.52
N ARG A 102 1.85 2.56 0.28
CA ARG A 102 3.16 2.98 0.77
C ARG A 102 4.19 1.91 0.42
N ARG A 103 5.20 2.27 -0.37
CA ARG A 103 6.29 1.34 -0.77
C ARG A 103 5.76 -0.01 -1.29
N GLU A 104 4.77 0.05 -2.17
CA GLU A 104 4.11 -1.11 -2.81
C GLU A 104 3.16 -1.93 -1.90
N GLU A 105 3.08 -1.61 -0.61
CA GLU A 105 2.11 -2.20 0.31
C GLU A 105 0.85 -1.34 0.41
N ILE A 106 -0.32 -1.96 0.53
CA ILE A 106 -1.56 -1.24 0.81
C ILE A 106 -1.54 -0.80 2.26
N THR A 107 -1.80 0.49 2.49
CA THR A 107 -2.03 1.00 3.84
C THR A 107 -3.51 1.16 4.16
N GLU A 108 -4.35 1.46 3.16
CA GLU A 108 -5.77 1.75 3.36
C GLU A 108 -6.59 1.53 2.09
N ILE A 109 -7.86 1.13 2.26
CA ILE A 109 -8.87 1.10 1.20
C ILE A 109 -10.08 1.86 1.76
N ARG A 110 -10.56 2.85 1.02
CA ARG A 110 -11.72 3.68 1.40
C ARG A 110 -12.80 3.58 0.34
N GLY A 111 -14.04 3.35 0.77
CA GLY A 111 -15.21 3.45 -0.09
C GLY A 111 -15.40 4.88 -0.57
N ARG A 112 -15.72 5.02 -1.85
CA ARG A 112 -16.28 6.26 -2.38
C ARG A 112 -17.79 6.07 -2.42
N ASP A 113 -18.48 6.72 -1.48
CA ASP A 113 -19.95 6.81 -1.45
C ASP A 113 -20.53 7.29 -2.79
#